data_AF-A0A9P7FG71-F1
#
_entry.id   AF-A0A9P7FG71-F1
#
_cell.length_a   1.000
_cell.length_b   1.000
_cell.length_c   1.000
_cell.angle_alpha   90.00
_cell.angle_beta   90.00
_cell.angle_gamma   90.00
#
_symmetry.space_group_name_H-M   'P 1'
#
loop_
_entity.id
_entity.type
_entity.pdbx_description
1 polymer ?
#
loop_
_entity_poly.entity_id
_entity_poly.type
_entity_poly.pdbx_seq_one_letter_code
_entity_poly.pdbx_strand_id
1 'polypeptide(L)'
;MTLENTRSKSSVSSVSDDPITLWLPECKTYLDELIFLEGCSKSAGQLCSCGALSISFRCQDCLLPLLSCCAYILQSHLNMPFHRIEEWNNGFHIQLGHRPGEKCCHPKSAFDDDFIIIKIHGIHEVSLDFCGCKHEASHYKQLLQAHLFPAIATDPRTTATFGILKFFHLLSFESKVSAYEFYHSLAHQHDNTGITPIRDRYSIFLRIIYKWRNLRSLKCAGCGHDPASASATQEGELVLLCLACPHPGKNLPDGWLYGIFLAIDVNFHLKRQAISSDNKDPGLSNGWSYFIDEKCYKEYIANNSAVTQERSACTSHNTVNMADAKLSQGFAATGIGTVDCARHDMKLANGVGDLQKDKRYLNMDYLVFSVLFTFTSLKVINFSYDITCQWHKKLWGRVPCLPPCLQPDLTGKIFCFFVPKFHLAAHIEDGWRSPQMWLGEH
;
A
#
# COMPACT_ATOMS: atom_id res chain seq x y z
N MET A 1 47.74 53.27 33.80
CA MET A 1 46.66 53.92 33.04
C MET A 1 45.86 52.84 32.35
N THR A 2 44.84 52.39 33.04
CA THR A 2 43.79 51.45 32.63
C THR A 2 42.85 52.15 31.66
N LEU A 3 42.59 51.53 30.52
CA LEU A 3 41.42 51.81 29.69
C LEU A 3 40.67 50.49 29.54
N GLU A 4 39.84 50.18 30.52
CA GLU A 4 38.82 49.13 30.42
C GLU A 4 37.71 49.65 29.51
N ASN A 5 37.58 49.01 28.36
CA ASN A 5 36.52 49.26 27.40
C ASN A 5 35.29 48.44 27.81
N THR A 6 34.41 49.03 28.61
CA THR A 6 33.13 48.45 29.02
C THR A 6 32.15 48.41 27.85
N ARG A 7 32.22 47.34 27.04
CA ARG A 7 31.08 46.96 26.19
C ARG A 7 30.00 46.35 27.07
N SER A 8 28.94 47.12 27.33
CA SER A 8 27.69 46.62 27.89
C SER A 8 27.12 45.55 26.95
N LYS A 9 27.20 44.27 27.34
CA LYS A 9 26.33 43.25 26.77
C LYS A 9 24.92 43.55 27.25
N SER A 10 24.07 44.10 26.37
CA SER A 10 22.63 44.05 26.57
C SER A 10 22.24 42.57 26.63
N SER A 11 21.91 42.08 27.82
CA SER A 11 21.25 40.79 27.99
C SER A 11 19.86 40.89 27.37
N VAL A 12 19.73 40.59 26.08
CA VAL A 12 18.47 40.11 25.54
C VAL A 12 18.30 38.74 26.19
N SER A 13 17.47 38.69 27.25
CA SER A 13 17.15 37.43 27.92
C SER A 13 16.58 36.47 26.89
N SER A 14 17.18 35.29 26.81
CA SER A 14 16.72 34.15 26.06
C SER A 14 15.37 33.70 26.61
N VAL A 15 14.29 34.31 26.13
CA VAL A 15 12.94 33.77 26.27
C VAL A 15 12.83 32.61 25.28
N SER A 16 13.36 31.44 25.63
CA SER A 16 13.28 30.26 24.73
C SER A 16 13.49 28.89 25.39
N ASP A 17 13.40 28.75 26.72
CA ASP A 17 13.53 27.43 27.34
C ASP A 17 12.21 26.86 27.88
N ASP A 18 11.12 27.63 27.87
CA ASP A 18 9.81 27.14 28.32
C ASP A 18 8.61 27.81 27.60
N PRO A 19 8.29 27.36 26.37
CA PRO A 19 7.21 27.93 25.56
C PRO A 19 5.81 27.68 26.16
N ILE A 20 5.63 26.62 26.94
CA ILE A 20 4.34 26.30 27.56
C ILE A 20 4.07 27.24 28.74
N THR A 21 5.08 27.52 29.57
CA THR A 21 4.93 28.48 30.69
C THR A 21 4.61 29.89 30.21
N LEU A 22 5.12 30.28 29.03
CA LEU A 22 4.78 31.56 28.39
C LEU A 22 3.36 31.57 27.79
N TRP A 23 2.85 30.42 27.35
CA TRP A 23 1.51 30.29 26.79
C TRP A 23 0.41 30.22 27.87
N LEU A 24 0.70 29.69 29.06
CA LEU A 24 -0.29 29.53 30.14
C LEU A 24 -1.14 30.79 30.43
N PRO A 25 -0.56 32.01 30.54
CA PRO A 25 -1.35 33.23 30.74
C PRO A 25 -2.29 33.56 29.56
N GLU A 26 -1.92 33.17 28.33
CA GLU A 26 -2.66 33.43 27.09
C GLU A 26 -3.71 32.36 26.78
N CYS A 27 -3.74 31.26 27.52
CA CYS A 27 -4.65 30.14 27.30
C CYS A 27 -6.13 30.58 27.17
N LYS A 28 -6.56 31.54 28.00
CA LYS A 28 -7.92 32.10 27.92
C LYS A 28 -8.17 32.78 26.57
N THR A 29 -7.23 33.58 26.08
CA THR A 29 -7.33 34.28 24.78
C THR A 29 -7.45 33.28 23.63
N TYR A 30 -6.64 32.20 23.66
CA TYR A 30 -6.70 31.14 22.65
C TYR A 30 -8.05 30.40 22.69
N LEU A 31 -8.56 30.10 23.88
CA LEU A 31 -9.86 29.45 24.03
C LEU A 31 -11.01 30.34 23.55
N ASP A 32 -11.00 31.62 23.92
CA ASP A 32 -12.01 32.59 23.48
C ASP A 32 -12.00 32.72 21.95
N GLU A 33 -10.84 32.68 21.30
CA GLU A 33 -10.72 32.71 19.84
C GLU A 33 -11.17 31.40 19.18
N LEU A 34 -10.85 30.23 19.75
CA LEU A 34 -11.36 28.95 19.23
C LEU A 34 -12.89 28.90 19.25
N ILE A 35 -13.50 29.32 20.37
CA ILE A 35 -14.97 29.43 20.49
C ILE A 35 -15.52 30.47 19.50
N PHE A 36 -14.81 31.60 19.31
CA PHE A 36 -15.20 32.63 18.36
C PHE A 36 -15.19 32.14 16.90
N LEU A 37 -14.21 31.34 16.51
CA LEU A 37 -14.07 30.76 15.17
C LEU A 37 -15.14 29.70 14.88
N GLU A 38 -15.61 28.97 15.89
CA GLU A 38 -16.71 28.01 15.76
C GLU A 38 -18.09 28.71 15.62
N GLY A 39 -18.27 29.86 16.28
CA GLY A 39 -19.52 30.63 16.27
C GLY A 39 -19.82 31.40 14.97
N CYS A 40 -21.02 31.99 14.91
CA CYS A 40 -21.40 32.96 13.87
C CYS A 40 -20.80 34.32 14.23
N SER A 41 -19.50 34.49 13.99
CA SER A 41 -18.74 35.69 14.35
C SER A 41 -19.37 36.96 13.75
N LYS A 42 -19.68 37.96 14.58
CA LYS A 42 -20.05 39.39 14.31
C LYS A 42 -20.66 39.76 12.94
N SER A 43 -21.41 38.86 12.32
CA SER A 43 -21.97 39.03 10.98
C SER A 43 -23.34 39.72 11.02
N ALA A 44 -23.80 40.07 12.22
CA ALA A 44 -24.91 41.00 12.41
C ALA A 44 -24.51 42.39 11.87
N GLY A 45 -24.79 42.61 10.58
CA GLY A 45 -24.58 43.88 9.88
C GLY A 45 -23.41 43.92 8.89
N GLN A 46 -22.69 42.82 8.66
CA GLN A 46 -21.65 42.77 7.61
C GLN A 46 -22.26 42.41 6.25
N LEU A 47 -21.81 43.11 5.22
CA LEU A 47 -22.12 42.79 3.82
C LEU A 47 -21.13 41.73 3.32
N CYS A 48 -21.60 40.84 2.47
CA CYS A 48 -20.72 40.00 1.68
C CYS A 48 -19.74 40.88 0.86
N SER A 49 -18.57 40.36 0.48
CA SER A 49 -17.63 41.08 -0.40
C SER A 49 -18.23 41.53 -1.73
N CYS A 50 -19.33 40.90 -2.18
CA CYS A 50 -20.11 41.32 -3.35
C CYS A 50 -21.21 42.36 -3.04
N GLY A 51 -21.32 42.84 -1.81
CA GLY A 51 -22.32 43.80 -1.34
C GLY A 51 -23.68 43.21 -0.93
N ALA A 52 -23.82 41.89 -0.85
CA ALA A 52 -25.08 41.24 -0.48
C ALA A 52 -25.32 41.26 1.05
N LEU A 53 -26.59 41.46 1.46
CA LEU A 53 -27.03 41.50 2.86
C LEU A 53 -27.26 40.11 3.49
N SER A 54 -27.60 39.11 2.67
CA SER A 54 -27.80 37.74 3.11
C SER A 54 -26.45 37.00 3.10
N ILE A 55 -25.89 36.79 4.29
CA ILE A 55 -24.65 36.05 4.51
C ILE A 55 -24.91 34.86 5.42
N SER A 56 -25.15 33.69 4.83
CA SER A 56 -25.53 32.47 5.55
C SER A 56 -24.58 31.30 5.26
N PHE A 57 -23.53 31.54 4.47
CA PHE A 57 -22.63 30.50 3.98
C PHE A 57 -21.22 30.76 4.43
N ARG A 58 -20.54 29.74 4.95
CA ARG A 58 -19.13 29.80 5.34
C ARG A 58 -18.40 28.58 4.81
N CYS A 59 -17.18 28.76 4.34
CA CYS A 59 -16.32 27.63 4.02
C CYS A 59 -15.48 27.22 5.23
N GLN A 60 -15.57 25.95 5.64
CA GLN A 60 -14.80 25.36 6.74
C GLN A 60 -13.36 24.97 6.36
N ASP A 61 -13.06 24.91 5.06
CA ASP A 61 -11.75 24.49 4.55
C ASP A 61 -10.89 25.68 4.06
N CYS A 62 -11.47 26.88 3.98
CA CYS A 62 -10.75 28.10 3.62
C CYS A 62 -9.92 28.61 4.81
N LEU A 63 -8.74 29.15 4.54
CA LEU A 63 -7.86 29.74 5.57
C LEU A 63 -8.58 30.82 6.40
N LEU A 64 -9.49 31.56 5.77
CA LEU A 64 -10.35 32.55 6.42
C LEU A 64 -11.81 32.12 6.25
N PRO A 65 -12.48 31.65 7.32
CA PRO A 65 -13.83 31.12 7.25
C PRO A 65 -14.84 32.27 7.35
N LEU A 66 -14.90 33.12 6.31
CA LEU A 66 -15.77 34.29 6.26
C LEU A 66 -17.19 33.91 5.82
N LEU A 67 -18.19 34.54 6.47
CA LEU A 67 -19.58 34.44 6.04
C LEU A 67 -19.80 35.22 4.73
N SER A 68 -20.49 34.57 3.80
CA SER A 68 -20.69 35.03 2.42
C SER A 68 -22.12 34.70 1.97
N CYS A 69 -22.56 35.38 0.91
CA CYS A 69 -23.80 35.00 0.24
C CYS A 69 -23.59 33.77 -0.64
N CYS A 70 -24.69 33.08 -1.00
CA CYS A 70 -24.66 31.90 -1.86
C CYS A 70 -23.91 32.16 -3.18
N ALA A 71 -24.19 33.28 -3.85
CA ALA A 71 -23.58 33.59 -5.15
C ALA A 71 -22.06 33.76 -5.05
N TYR A 72 -21.58 34.50 -4.03
CA TYR A 72 -20.15 34.75 -3.86
C TYR A 72 -19.40 33.51 -3.40
N ILE A 73 -20.00 32.70 -2.50
CA ILE A 73 -19.34 31.48 -2.06
C ILE A 73 -19.25 30.47 -3.21
N LEU A 74 -20.30 30.31 -4.01
CA LEU A 74 -20.25 29.46 -5.20
C LEU A 74 -19.23 29.97 -6.21
N GLN A 75 -19.18 31.29 -6.47
CA GLN A 75 -18.21 31.89 -7.39
C GLN A 75 -16.75 31.68 -6.93
N SER A 76 -16.47 31.97 -5.65
CA SER A 76 -15.13 31.81 -5.08
C SER A 76 -14.70 30.35 -5.02
N HIS A 77 -15.64 29.41 -4.88
CA HIS A 77 -15.38 27.98 -4.79
C HIS A 77 -15.61 27.20 -6.09
N LEU A 78 -15.78 27.87 -7.23
CA LEU A 78 -15.95 27.22 -8.54
C LEU A 78 -14.84 26.19 -8.85
N ASN A 79 -13.61 26.50 -8.44
CA ASN A 79 -12.44 25.63 -8.61
C ASN A 79 -12.10 24.81 -7.36
N MET A 80 -12.90 24.91 -6.31
CA MET A 80 -12.71 24.24 -5.03
C MET A 80 -13.98 23.45 -4.64
N PRO A 81 -14.49 22.55 -5.51
CA PRO A 81 -15.78 21.92 -5.35
C PRO A 81 -15.84 20.93 -4.18
N PHE A 82 -14.76 20.76 -3.44
CA PHE A 82 -14.72 19.85 -2.29
C PHE A 82 -14.49 20.58 -0.98
N HIS A 83 -14.49 21.90 -1.01
CA HIS A 83 -14.51 22.69 0.21
C HIS A 83 -15.86 22.52 0.88
N ARG A 84 -15.85 22.27 2.20
CA ARG A 84 -17.08 22.15 2.97
C ARG A 84 -17.69 23.53 3.15
N ILE A 85 -18.84 23.74 2.52
CA ILE A 85 -19.66 24.92 2.72
C ILE A 85 -20.70 24.57 3.77
N GLU A 86 -20.61 25.24 4.92
CA GLU A 86 -21.71 25.31 5.86
C GLU A 86 -22.67 26.38 5.36
N GLU A 87 -23.80 25.94 4.82
CA GLU A 87 -24.98 26.78 4.76
C GLU A 87 -25.73 26.65 6.08
N TRP A 88 -26.30 27.75 6.54
CA TRP A 88 -27.45 27.67 7.43
C TRP A 88 -28.66 27.12 6.65
N ASN A 89 -28.60 25.82 6.32
CA ASN A 89 -29.43 24.93 5.50
C ASN A 89 -29.47 25.12 3.96
N ASN A 90 -28.65 24.32 3.24
CA ASN A 90 -28.94 23.48 2.05
C ASN A 90 -27.64 23.01 1.30
N GLY A 91 -27.76 21.95 0.50
CA GLY A 91 -26.64 21.07 0.03
C GLY A 91 -25.87 21.48 -1.24
N PHE A 92 -24.90 20.65 -1.64
CA PHE A 92 -23.85 20.94 -2.64
C PHE A 92 -24.01 20.15 -3.97
N HIS A 93 -23.80 20.80 -5.13
CA HIS A 93 -24.01 20.23 -6.48
C HIS A 93 -22.76 20.32 -7.39
N ILE A 94 -22.43 19.26 -8.15
CA ILE A 94 -21.23 19.15 -8.99
C ILE A 94 -21.59 18.87 -10.46
N GLN A 95 -21.03 19.64 -11.40
CA GLN A 95 -21.10 19.37 -12.85
C GLN A 95 -19.75 18.85 -13.38
N LEU A 96 -19.76 17.73 -14.10
CA LEU A 96 -18.58 17.13 -14.75
C LEU A 96 -18.54 17.37 -16.26
N GLY A 97 -17.37 17.15 -16.87
CA GLY A 97 -17.17 17.12 -18.33
C GLY A 97 -17.03 18.49 -19.00
N HIS A 98 -16.93 19.57 -18.22
CA HIS A 98 -16.75 20.93 -18.71
C HIS A 98 -15.72 21.69 -17.87
N ARG A 99 -15.23 22.83 -18.37
CA ARG A 99 -14.33 23.67 -17.57
C ARG A 99 -15.11 24.31 -16.42
N PRO A 100 -14.44 24.64 -15.30
CA PRO A 100 -15.10 25.34 -14.19
C PRO A 100 -15.80 26.61 -14.66
N GLY A 101 -17.08 26.77 -14.27
CA GLY A 101 -17.94 27.90 -14.66
C GLY A 101 -18.73 27.71 -15.96
N GLU A 102 -18.43 26.69 -16.77
CA GLU A 102 -19.24 26.34 -17.95
C GLU A 102 -20.43 25.47 -17.55
N LYS A 103 -21.59 25.73 -18.15
CA LYS A 103 -22.79 24.89 -17.98
C LYS A 103 -22.88 23.86 -19.10
N CYS A 104 -23.22 22.62 -18.74
CA CYS A 104 -23.53 21.61 -19.73
C CYS A 104 -24.86 21.95 -20.41
N CYS A 105 -24.92 21.85 -21.74
CA CYS A 105 -26.18 22.00 -22.48
C CYS A 105 -27.02 20.72 -22.47
N HIS A 106 -26.46 19.60 -22.03
CA HIS A 106 -27.15 18.32 -21.86
C HIS A 106 -26.64 17.56 -20.63
N PRO A 107 -26.89 18.09 -19.41
CA PRO A 107 -26.51 17.42 -18.18
C PRO A 107 -27.31 16.14 -17.98
N LYS A 108 -26.66 15.13 -17.43
CA LYS A 108 -27.27 13.86 -17.03
C LYS A 108 -26.98 13.64 -15.56
N SER A 109 -28.00 13.83 -14.73
CA SER A 109 -27.86 13.64 -13.28
C SER A 109 -27.51 12.20 -12.94
N ALA A 110 -26.66 12.06 -11.95
CA ALA A 110 -26.39 10.80 -11.28
C ALA A 110 -27.69 10.29 -10.65
N PHE A 111 -27.76 8.98 -10.46
CA PHE A 111 -28.95 8.36 -9.90
C PHE A 111 -29.24 8.92 -8.49
N ASP A 112 -30.48 9.39 -8.29
CA ASP A 112 -31.08 9.73 -6.98
C ASP A 112 -30.35 10.80 -6.16
N ASP A 113 -29.47 11.60 -6.80
CA ASP A 113 -28.70 12.69 -6.17
C ASP A 113 -27.91 12.29 -4.90
N ASP A 114 -27.63 10.99 -4.73
CA ASP A 114 -27.00 10.39 -3.54
C ASP A 114 -25.52 10.02 -3.76
N PHE A 115 -24.84 10.74 -4.65
CA PHE A 115 -23.51 10.38 -5.10
C PHE A 115 -22.48 10.59 -3.99
N ILE A 116 -21.64 9.58 -3.73
CA ILE A 116 -20.70 9.63 -2.61
C ILE A 116 -19.27 9.93 -3.08
N ILE A 117 -18.64 10.92 -2.46
CA ILE A 117 -17.24 11.29 -2.67
C ILE A 117 -16.47 11.15 -1.36
N ILE A 118 -15.48 10.26 -1.34
CA ILE A 118 -14.54 10.08 -0.23
C ILE A 118 -13.35 11.02 -0.42
N LYS A 119 -13.12 11.92 0.54
CA LYS A 119 -12.03 12.89 0.55
C LYS A 119 -11.36 12.95 1.94
N ILE A 120 -10.21 13.61 2.02
CA ILE A 120 -9.45 13.87 3.25
C ILE A 120 -10.21 14.60 4.37
N HIS A 121 -11.32 15.28 4.05
CA HIS A 121 -12.16 15.98 5.04
C HIS A 121 -13.48 15.26 5.34
N GLY A 122 -13.65 14.02 4.87
CA GLY A 122 -14.83 13.21 5.16
C GLY A 122 -15.44 12.55 3.93
N ILE A 123 -16.66 12.05 4.12
CA ILE A 123 -17.43 11.30 3.14
C ILE A 123 -18.65 12.15 2.78
N HIS A 124 -18.71 12.65 1.56
CA HIS A 124 -19.73 13.63 1.16
C HIS A 124 -20.77 12.99 0.25
N GLU A 125 -22.04 13.21 0.56
CA GLU A 125 -23.17 12.97 -0.34
C GLU A 125 -23.42 14.25 -1.14
N VAL A 126 -23.43 14.13 -2.46
CA VAL A 126 -23.54 15.27 -3.39
C VAL A 126 -24.44 14.93 -4.57
N SER A 127 -25.12 15.94 -5.08
CA SER A 127 -25.77 15.88 -6.39
C SER A 127 -24.70 16.04 -7.47
N LEU A 128 -24.72 15.19 -8.49
CA LEU A 128 -23.66 15.14 -9.51
C LEU A 128 -24.25 14.99 -10.90
N ASP A 129 -23.87 15.86 -11.83
CA ASP A 129 -24.25 15.80 -13.25
C ASP A 129 -23.08 15.37 -14.13
N PHE A 130 -23.29 14.31 -14.92
CA PHE A 130 -22.42 13.94 -16.03
C PHE A 130 -22.71 14.81 -17.26
N CYS A 131 -21.70 15.04 -18.09
CA CYS A 131 -21.91 15.63 -19.40
C CYS A 131 -22.42 14.58 -20.39
N GLY A 132 -23.53 14.86 -21.07
CA GLY A 132 -24.12 14.01 -22.10
C GLY A 132 -23.93 14.49 -23.55
N CYS A 133 -23.02 15.44 -23.79
CA CYS A 133 -22.77 15.99 -25.13
C CYS A 133 -22.16 14.94 -26.09
N LYS A 134 -22.41 15.08 -27.41
CA LYS A 134 -22.14 14.07 -28.47
C LYS A 134 -20.69 13.58 -28.64
N HIS A 135 -19.71 14.22 -28.01
CA HIS A 135 -18.28 13.87 -28.16
C HIS A 135 -17.60 13.45 -26.85
N GLU A 136 -18.37 13.26 -25.77
CA GLU A 136 -17.77 13.18 -24.44
C GLU A 136 -17.41 11.75 -23.99
N ALA A 137 -16.43 11.68 -23.10
CA ALA A 137 -15.96 10.44 -22.51
C ALA A 137 -17.05 9.75 -21.67
N SER A 138 -16.95 8.43 -21.50
CA SER A 138 -17.83 7.67 -20.60
C SER A 138 -17.82 8.22 -19.17
N HIS A 139 -18.88 7.97 -18.39
CA HIS A 139 -19.05 8.50 -17.02
C HIS A 139 -17.80 8.28 -16.14
N TYR A 140 -17.23 7.08 -16.16
CA TYR A 140 -16.01 6.78 -15.39
C TYR A 140 -14.78 7.55 -15.86
N LYS A 141 -14.67 7.88 -17.17
CA LYS A 141 -13.58 8.71 -17.70
C LYS A 141 -13.74 10.16 -17.27
N GLN A 142 -14.96 10.70 -17.29
CA GLN A 142 -15.24 12.05 -16.79
C GLN A 142 -14.85 12.18 -15.31
N LEU A 143 -15.15 11.16 -14.49
CA LEU A 143 -14.71 11.10 -13.10
C LEU A 143 -13.18 11.08 -12.97
N LEU A 144 -12.49 10.22 -13.72
CA LEU A 144 -11.03 10.14 -13.69
C LEU A 144 -10.37 11.46 -14.11
N GLN A 145 -10.92 12.14 -15.13
CA GLN A 145 -10.47 13.47 -15.57
C GLN A 145 -10.69 14.54 -14.48
N ALA A 146 -11.75 14.40 -13.69
CA ALA A 146 -12.02 15.22 -12.52
C ALA A 146 -11.23 14.79 -11.26
N HIS A 147 -10.25 13.89 -11.39
CA HIS A 147 -9.47 13.32 -10.27
C HIS A 147 -10.31 12.58 -9.22
N LEU A 148 -11.46 12.03 -9.65
CA LEU A 148 -12.33 11.17 -8.87
C LEU A 148 -12.13 9.74 -9.36
N PHE A 149 -11.57 8.87 -8.51
CA PHE A 149 -11.38 7.47 -8.83
C PHE A 149 -12.67 6.68 -8.52
N PRO A 150 -13.36 6.13 -9.53
CA PRO A 150 -14.63 5.46 -9.31
C PRO A 150 -14.44 4.04 -8.75
N ALA A 151 -15.38 3.63 -7.89
CA ALA A 151 -15.45 2.27 -7.38
C ALA A 151 -15.64 1.21 -8.48
N ILE A 152 -16.49 1.54 -9.46
CA ILE A 152 -16.89 0.68 -10.58
C ILE A 152 -16.96 1.51 -11.88
N ALA A 153 -16.84 0.85 -13.03
CA ALA A 153 -16.83 1.56 -14.33
C ALA A 153 -18.25 1.83 -14.86
N THR A 154 -19.18 0.90 -14.61
CA THR A 154 -20.60 0.99 -14.98
C THR A 154 -21.40 1.62 -13.85
N ASP A 155 -22.13 2.69 -14.15
CA ASP A 155 -22.98 3.43 -13.19
C ASP A 155 -22.30 3.70 -11.83
N PRO A 156 -21.17 4.42 -11.80
CA PRO A 156 -20.47 4.72 -10.55
C PRO A 156 -21.37 5.53 -9.62
N ARG A 157 -21.45 5.14 -8.34
CA ARG A 157 -22.15 5.89 -7.27
C ARG A 157 -21.24 6.33 -6.13
N THR A 158 -20.00 5.87 -6.14
CA THR A 158 -19.02 6.16 -5.10
C THR A 158 -17.66 6.34 -5.74
N THR A 159 -16.96 7.41 -5.35
CA THR A 159 -15.61 7.71 -5.79
C THR A 159 -14.74 8.08 -4.61
N ALA A 160 -13.43 7.97 -4.78
CA ALA A 160 -12.46 8.57 -3.88
C ALA A 160 -11.59 9.55 -4.67
N THR A 161 -11.29 10.69 -4.08
CA THR A 161 -10.38 11.67 -4.71
C THR A 161 -8.97 11.08 -4.88
N PHE A 162 -8.24 11.48 -5.92
CA PHE A 162 -6.84 11.05 -6.06
C PHE A 162 -5.98 11.52 -4.88
N GLY A 163 -6.34 12.66 -4.27
CA GLY A 163 -5.71 13.18 -3.06
C GLY A 163 -5.78 12.18 -1.90
N ILE A 164 -6.97 11.67 -1.58
CA ILE A 164 -7.11 10.73 -0.46
C ILE A 164 -6.38 9.40 -0.73
N LEU A 165 -6.38 8.94 -1.99
CA LEU A 165 -5.69 7.70 -2.35
C LEU A 165 -4.16 7.83 -2.25
N LYS A 166 -3.59 8.98 -2.61
CA LYS A 166 -2.16 9.26 -2.41
C LYS A 166 -1.83 9.37 -0.92
N PHE A 167 -2.65 10.12 -0.17
CA PHE A 167 -2.44 10.33 1.26
C PHE A 167 -2.50 9.01 2.04
N PHE A 168 -3.56 8.21 1.83
CA PHE A 168 -3.67 6.90 2.44
C PHE A 168 -2.52 5.97 2.06
N HIS A 169 -2.09 5.98 0.79
CA HIS A 169 -0.98 5.15 0.34
C HIS A 169 0.30 5.47 1.14
N LEU A 170 0.67 6.74 1.25
CA LEU A 170 1.83 7.17 2.05
C LEU A 170 1.66 6.83 3.53
N LEU A 171 0.53 7.22 4.13
CA LEU A 171 0.27 7.00 5.55
C LEU A 171 0.31 5.51 5.91
N SER A 172 -0.22 4.64 5.03
CA SER A 172 -0.19 3.19 5.25
C SER A 172 1.23 2.61 5.31
N PHE A 173 2.23 3.26 4.70
CA PHE A 173 3.63 2.85 4.82
C PHE A 173 4.34 3.47 6.02
N GLU A 174 4.10 4.76 6.27
CA GLU A 174 4.79 5.50 7.34
C GLU A 174 4.30 5.12 8.74
N SER A 175 2.98 5.01 8.95
CA SER A 175 2.40 4.77 10.27
C SER A 175 1.80 3.37 10.43
N LYS A 176 1.83 2.55 9.37
CA LYS A 176 1.17 1.23 9.32
C LYS A 176 -0.32 1.28 9.68
N VAL A 177 -0.98 2.42 9.44
CA VAL A 177 -2.41 2.59 9.71
C VAL A 177 -3.22 1.58 8.91
N SER A 178 -4.20 0.95 9.56
CA SER A 178 -5.12 0.07 8.85
C SER A 178 -6.08 0.87 7.96
N ALA A 179 -6.55 0.26 6.88
CA ALA A 179 -7.59 0.89 6.06
C ALA A 179 -8.88 1.13 6.86
N TYR A 180 -9.15 0.28 7.85
CA TYR A 180 -10.31 0.38 8.73
C TYR A 180 -10.24 1.65 9.58
N GLU A 181 -9.18 1.80 10.37
CA GLU A 181 -8.98 2.99 11.23
C GLU A 181 -9.00 4.25 10.39
N PHE A 182 -8.28 4.26 9.26
CA PHE A 182 -8.25 5.41 8.38
C PHE A 182 -9.63 5.79 7.84
N TYR A 183 -10.42 4.82 7.36
CA TYR A 183 -11.76 5.07 6.83
C TYR A 183 -12.70 5.56 7.93
N HIS A 184 -12.66 4.97 9.12
CA HIS A 184 -13.50 5.39 10.25
C HIS A 184 -13.09 6.76 10.79
N SER A 185 -11.81 7.12 10.76
CA SER A 185 -11.39 8.50 11.04
C SER A 185 -12.01 9.50 10.05
N LEU A 186 -12.11 9.16 8.76
CA LEU A 186 -12.80 10.01 7.79
C LEU A 186 -14.32 10.09 8.05
N ALA A 187 -14.94 8.98 8.43
CA ALA A 187 -16.36 8.95 8.79
C ALA A 187 -16.63 9.83 10.03
N HIS A 188 -15.82 9.71 11.07
CA HIS A 188 -15.93 10.56 12.27
C HIS A 188 -15.58 12.02 11.99
N GLN A 189 -14.64 12.30 11.09
CA GLN A 189 -14.36 13.68 10.67
C GLN A 189 -15.53 14.32 9.93
N HIS A 190 -16.35 13.52 9.24
CA HIS A 190 -17.60 13.99 8.64
C HIS A 190 -18.68 14.22 9.70
N ASP A 191 -18.95 13.22 10.55
CA ASP A 191 -19.84 13.35 11.70
C ASP A 191 -19.34 12.50 12.87
N ASN A 192 -18.88 13.15 13.95
CA ASN A 192 -18.44 12.49 15.18
C ASN A 192 -19.55 12.44 16.26
N THR A 193 -20.73 13.00 15.97
CA THR A 193 -21.87 13.04 16.91
C THR A 193 -22.71 11.77 16.85
N GLY A 194 -22.64 11.05 15.72
CA GLY A 194 -23.46 9.86 15.45
C GLY A 194 -24.93 10.17 15.16
N ILE A 195 -25.28 11.45 14.97
CA ILE A 195 -26.66 11.90 14.72
C ILE A 195 -27.03 11.65 13.26
N THR A 196 -26.08 11.79 12.34
CA THR A 196 -26.30 11.58 10.90
C THR A 196 -25.63 10.28 10.46
N PRO A 197 -26.40 9.19 10.27
CA PRO A 197 -25.81 7.92 9.87
C PRO A 197 -25.26 8.00 8.44
N ILE A 198 -23.93 7.99 8.30
CA ILE A 198 -23.28 7.87 7.00
C ILE A 198 -23.39 6.43 6.53
N ARG A 199 -23.79 6.22 5.27
CA ARG A 199 -23.81 4.89 4.66
C ARG A 199 -22.38 4.31 4.65
N ASP A 200 -22.20 3.12 5.21
CA ASP A 200 -20.88 2.49 5.22
C ASP A 200 -20.44 2.08 3.80
N ARG A 201 -19.29 2.61 3.38
CA ARG A 201 -18.61 2.37 2.11
C ARG A 201 -17.20 1.80 2.32
N TYR A 202 -16.87 1.29 3.49
CA TYR A 202 -15.54 0.73 3.79
C TYR A 202 -15.11 -0.35 2.78
N SER A 203 -15.99 -1.32 2.49
CA SER A 203 -15.71 -2.38 1.51
C SER A 203 -15.46 -1.82 0.10
N ILE A 204 -16.13 -0.73 -0.27
CA ILE A 204 -15.93 -0.03 -1.54
C ILE A 204 -14.58 0.69 -1.55
N PHE A 205 -14.22 1.34 -0.44
CA PHE A 205 -12.93 2.00 -0.27
C PHE A 205 -11.76 1.01 -0.42
N LEU A 206 -11.86 -0.19 0.17
CA LEU A 206 -10.88 -1.27 -0.02
C LEU A 206 -10.70 -1.63 -1.50
N ARG A 207 -11.80 -1.77 -2.25
CA ARG A 207 -11.75 -2.07 -3.70
C ARG A 207 -11.08 -0.94 -4.49
N ILE A 208 -11.37 0.32 -4.14
CA ILE A 208 -10.74 1.48 -4.77
C ILE A 208 -9.23 1.47 -4.51
N ILE A 209 -8.81 1.29 -3.26
CA ILE A 209 -7.39 1.20 -2.89
C ILE A 209 -6.69 0.08 -3.66
N TYR A 210 -7.32 -1.10 -3.72
CA TYR A 210 -6.77 -2.26 -4.41
C TYR A 210 -6.49 -1.97 -5.89
N LYS A 211 -7.48 -1.41 -6.60
CA LYS A 211 -7.34 -0.99 -8.00
C LYS A 211 -6.31 0.13 -8.18
N TRP A 212 -6.33 1.13 -7.30
CA TRP A 212 -5.40 2.27 -7.34
C TRP A 212 -3.94 1.82 -7.18
N ARG A 213 -3.66 0.92 -6.23
CA ARG A 213 -2.31 0.38 -5.99
C ARG A 213 -1.80 -0.41 -7.20
N ASN A 214 -2.65 -1.25 -7.79
CA ASN A 214 -2.29 -1.99 -9.02
C ASN A 214 -1.95 -1.05 -10.18
N LEU A 215 -2.80 -0.05 -10.47
CA LEU A 215 -2.55 0.93 -11.53
C LEU A 215 -1.32 1.80 -11.25
N ARG A 216 -1.03 2.10 -9.97
CA ARG A 216 0.20 2.80 -9.57
C ARG A 216 1.43 1.98 -9.92
N SER A 217 1.46 0.68 -9.59
CA SER A 217 2.58 -0.20 -9.94
C SER A 217 2.78 -0.27 -11.46
N LEU A 218 1.71 -0.48 -12.24
CA LEU A 218 1.77 -0.49 -13.70
C LEU A 218 2.27 0.83 -14.29
N LYS A 219 1.80 1.96 -13.75
CA LYS A 219 2.27 3.29 -14.17
C LYS A 219 3.75 3.49 -13.86
N CYS A 220 4.20 3.10 -12.68
CA CYS A 220 5.60 3.25 -12.27
C CYS A 220 6.56 2.38 -13.10
N ALA A 221 6.13 1.18 -13.49
CA ALA A 221 6.90 0.29 -14.37
C ALA A 221 6.86 0.71 -15.86
N GLY A 222 6.03 1.69 -16.23
CA GLY A 222 5.89 2.14 -17.61
C GLY A 222 5.01 1.24 -18.50
N CYS A 223 4.34 0.22 -17.94
CA CYS A 223 3.51 -0.74 -18.68
C CYS A 223 2.32 -0.08 -19.41
N GLY A 224 1.97 1.16 -19.05
CA GLY A 224 0.95 1.94 -19.77
C GLY A 224 1.40 2.42 -21.17
N HIS A 225 2.68 2.30 -21.50
CA HIS A 225 3.23 2.65 -22.82
C HIS A 225 3.41 1.44 -23.73
N ASP A 226 3.16 0.22 -23.25
CA ASP A 226 3.22 -0.99 -24.07
C ASP A 226 2.02 -1.02 -25.06
N PRO A 227 2.24 -1.21 -26.38
CA PRO A 227 1.16 -1.34 -27.36
C PRO A 227 0.16 -2.46 -27.05
N ALA A 228 0.60 -3.54 -26.40
CA ALA A 228 -0.23 -4.66 -25.96
C ALA A 228 -0.83 -4.44 -24.55
N SER A 229 -0.69 -3.23 -24.01
CA SER A 229 -1.26 -2.76 -22.73
C SER A 229 -0.72 -3.49 -21.50
N ALA A 230 -1.36 -3.27 -20.34
CA ALA A 230 -1.00 -3.94 -19.09
C ALA A 230 -1.04 -5.48 -19.18
N SER A 231 -1.77 -6.06 -20.14
CA SER A 231 -1.81 -7.50 -20.37
C SER A 231 -0.50 -8.11 -20.84
N ALA A 232 0.43 -7.30 -21.36
CA ALA A 232 1.76 -7.74 -21.77
C ALA A 232 2.79 -7.80 -20.61
N THR A 233 2.38 -7.38 -19.41
CA THR A 233 3.26 -7.38 -18.24
C THR A 233 3.76 -8.80 -17.94
N GLN A 234 5.07 -8.96 -17.90
CA GLN A 234 5.76 -10.23 -17.67
C GLN A 234 5.81 -10.58 -16.18
N GLU A 235 6.09 -11.84 -15.88
CA GLU A 235 6.33 -12.28 -14.50
C GLU A 235 7.49 -11.49 -13.87
N GLY A 236 7.25 -10.96 -12.68
CA GLY A 236 8.23 -10.22 -11.92
C GLY A 236 8.55 -8.80 -12.42
N GLU A 237 7.95 -8.35 -13.53
CA GLU A 237 8.30 -7.07 -14.18
C GLU A 237 8.07 -5.84 -13.30
N LEU A 238 7.08 -5.88 -12.41
CA LEU A 238 6.72 -4.77 -11.51
C LEU A 238 7.58 -4.71 -10.24
N VAL A 239 8.59 -5.58 -10.09
CA VAL A 239 9.47 -5.58 -8.91
C VAL A 239 10.54 -4.50 -9.01
N LEU A 240 10.75 -3.79 -7.89
CA LEU A 240 11.93 -2.96 -7.72
C LEU A 240 13.15 -3.86 -7.50
N LEU A 241 14.03 -3.93 -8.51
CA LEU A 241 15.24 -4.74 -8.43
C LEU A 241 16.16 -4.24 -7.32
N CYS A 242 16.80 -5.20 -6.64
CA CYS A 242 17.89 -4.86 -5.73
C CYS A 242 19.11 -4.41 -6.53
N LEU A 243 19.40 -3.11 -6.50
CA LEU A 243 20.43 -2.46 -7.31
C LEU A 243 21.86 -2.96 -7.02
N ALA A 244 22.11 -3.41 -5.79
CA ALA A 244 23.40 -3.92 -5.35
C ALA A 244 23.55 -5.44 -5.50
N CYS A 245 22.44 -6.16 -5.73
CA CYS A 245 22.49 -7.58 -6.08
C CYS A 245 22.99 -7.70 -7.56
N PRO A 246 23.70 -8.78 -7.94
CA PRO A 246 24.33 -8.90 -9.26
C PRO A 246 23.33 -9.19 -10.38
N HIS A 247 23.30 -8.32 -11.40
CA HIS A 247 22.47 -8.43 -12.60
C HIS A 247 23.34 -8.38 -13.88
N PRO A 248 23.73 -9.55 -14.43
CA PRO A 248 24.49 -9.63 -15.67
C PRO A 248 23.84 -8.82 -16.80
N GLY A 249 24.63 -8.04 -17.54
CA GLY A 249 24.16 -7.14 -18.60
C GLY A 249 23.53 -5.83 -18.11
N LYS A 250 23.38 -5.61 -16.80
CA LYS A 250 22.88 -4.35 -16.22
C LYS A 250 23.92 -3.62 -15.39
N ASN A 251 24.46 -4.27 -14.36
CA ASN A 251 25.35 -3.63 -13.36
C ASN A 251 26.66 -4.39 -13.12
N LEU A 252 27.00 -5.36 -13.96
CA LEU A 252 28.22 -6.17 -13.83
C LEU A 252 29.10 -6.08 -15.09
N PRO A 253 30.43 -5.97 -14.94
CA PRO A 253 31.38 -6.16 -16.02
C PRO A 253 31.48 -7.65 -16.42
N ASP A 254 31.87 -7.90 -17.67
CA ASP A 254 32.09 -9.25 -18.17
C ASP A 254 33.28 -9.95 -17.48
N GLY A 255 33.17 -11.27 -17.28
CA GLY A 255 34.30 -12.12 -16.86
C GLY A 255 34.53 -12.27 -15.35
N TRP A 256 33.69 -11.68 -14.49
CA TRP A 256 33.82 -11.76 -13.03
C TRP A 256 32.86 -12.78 -12.39
N LEU A 257 33.32 -13.45 -11.33
CA LEU A 257 32.51 -14.40 -10.55
C LEU A 257 31.65 -13.66 -9.52
N TYR A 258 30.43 -13.29 -9.93
CA TYR A 258 29.43 -12.73 -9.02
C TYR A 258 28.46 -13.80 -8.53
N GLY A 259 27.99 -13.64 -7.29
CA GLY A 259 27.08 -14.57 -6.65
C GLY A 259 25.90 -13.90 -5.97
N ILE A 260 24.73 -14.52 -6.10
CA ILE A 260 23.50 -14.09 -5.42
C ILE A 260 23.44 -14.71 -4.03
N PHE A 261 22.91 -13.97 -3.06
CA PHE A 261 22.65 -14.43 -1.70
C PHE A 261 21.16 -14.41 -1.43
N LEU A 262 20.58 -15.59 -1.28
CA LEU A 262 19.16 -15.83 -1.12
C LEU A 262 18.87 -16.19 0.33
N ALA A 263 18.08 -15.37 1.00
CA ALA A 263 17.51 -15.68 2.31
C ALA A 263 16.13 -16.32 2.10
N ILE A 264 15.92 -17.48 2.71
CA ILE A 264 14.68 -18.25 2.62
C ILE A 264 14.01 -18.19 3.99
N ASP A 265 12.78 -17.71 4.05
CA ASP A 265 12.03 -17.65 5.31
C ASP A 265 10.52 -17.84 5.09
N VAL A 266 9.78 -17.91 6.19
CA VAL A 266 8.34 -18.08 6.23
C VAL A 266 7.74 -17.16 7.29
N ASN A 267 6.69 -16.44 6.90
CA ASN A 267 5.89 -15.60 7.79
C ASN A 267 4.51 -16.22 8.01
N PHE A 268 4.23 -16.62 9.25
CA PHE A 268 2.94 -17.23 9.66
C PHE A 268 1.90 -16.22 10.17
N HIS A 269 2.25 -14.93 10.21
CA HIS A 269 1.35 -13.86 10.63
C HIS A 269 0.55 -13.30 9.45
N LEU A 270 1.10 -13.35 8.22
CA LEU A 270 0.38 -12.94 7.03
C LEU A 270 -0.56 -14.05 6.54
N LYS A 271 -1.79 -14.04 7.07
CA LYS A 271 -2.83 -15.02 6.73
C LYS A 271 -3.81 -14.44 5.73
N ARG A 272 -4.24 -15.29 4.78
CA ARG A 272 -5.28 -14.94 3.80
C ARG A 272 -6.56 -15.68 4.17
N GLN A 273 -7.64 -14.95 4.42
CA GLN A 273 -8.96 -15.53 4.67
C GLN A 273 -9.48 -16.22 3.40
N ALA A 274 -10.30 -17.26 3.58
CA ALA A 274 -10.96 -17.93 2.48
C ALA A 274 -11.94 -16.98 1.80
N ILE A 275 -11.79 -16.83 0.49
CA ILE A 275 -12.73 -16.09 -0.36
C ILE A 275 -13.76 -17.04 -0.98
N SER A 276 -14.88 -16.48 -1.46
CA SER A 276 -15.94 -17.28 -2.07
C SER A 276 -15.49 -18.04 -3.33
N SER A 277 -14.73 -17.39 -4.22
CA SER A 277 -14.12 -18.00 -5.41
C SER A 277 -13.19 -17.00 -6.12
N ASP A 278 -12.14 -17.48 -6.78
CA ASP A 278 -11.24 -16.67 -7.61
C ASP A 278 -11.98 -15.94 -8.76
N ASN A 279 -13.11 -16.47 -9.23
CA ASN A 279 -13.96 -15.81 -10.24
C ASN A 279 -14.64 -14.53 -9.73
N LYS A 280 -14.95 -14.48 -8.42
CA LYS A 280 -15.61 -13.33 -7.79
C LYS A 280 -14.61 -12.30 -7.25
N ASP A 281 -13.38 -12.72 -6.98
CA ASP A 281 -12.29 -11.89 -6.47
C ASP A 281 -10.96 -12.28 -7.16
N PRO A 282 -10.80 -11.92 -8.45
CA PRO A 282 -9.62 -12.30 -9.21
C PRO A 282 -8.41 -11.46 -8.78
N GLY A 283 -7.23 -12.09 -8.77
CA GLY A 283 -5.98 -11.36 -8.64
C GLY A 283 -5.76 -10.40 -9.82
N LEU A 284 -5.35 -9.17 -9.52
CA LEU A 284 -5.10 -8.15 -10.55
C LEU A 284 -3.71 -8.22 -11.19
N SER A 285 -2.75 -8.87 -10.52
CA SER A 285 -1.35 -8.88 -10.95
C SER A 285 -0.78 -10.27 -11.24
N ASN A 286 -1.39 -11.36 -10.77
CA ASN A 286 -1.06 -12.76 -11.10
C ASN A 286 0.39 -13.03 -11.57
N GLY A 287 1.38 -12.91 -10.67
CA GLY A 287 2.78 -13.15 -11.02
C GLY A 287 3.59 -11.93 -11.49
N TRP A 288 3.00 -10.77 -11.75
CA TRP A 288 3.74 -9.59 -12.25
C TRP A 288 4.70 -8.94 -11.26
N SER A 289 4.75 -9.38 -10.00
CA SER A 289 5.51 -8.71 -8.93
C SER A 289 6.16 -9.73 -7.98
N TYR A 290 6.13 -9.46 -6.66
CA TYR A 290 6.81 -10.30 -5.66
C TYR A 290 6.17 -11.70 -5.51
N PHE A 291 4.84 -11.79 -5.66
CA PHE A 291 4.14 -13.07 -5.59
C PHE A 291 4.28 -13.83 -6.91
N ILE A 292 4.48 -15.15 -6.82
CA ILE A 292 4.43 -16.09 -7.95
C ILE A 292 3.06 -16.14 -8.63
N ASP A 293 2.99 -16.68 -9.84
CA ASP A 293 1.70 -17.06 -10.45
C ASP A 293 0.98 -18.11 -9.58
N GLU A 294 -0.21 -17.73 -9.11
CA GLU A 294 -0.97 -18.53 -8.16
C GLU A 294 -1.53 -19.81 -8.81
N LYS A 295 -1.85 -19.77 -10.11
CA LYS A 295 -2.47 -20.88 -10.81
C LYS A 295 -1.50 -22.05 -10.99
N CYS A 296 -0.36 -21.82 -11.62
CA CYS A 296 0.67 -22.84 -11.84
C CYS A 296 1.17 -23.42 -10.50
N TYR A 297 1.31 -22.57 -9.49
CA TYR A 297 1.72 -22.97 -8.16
C TYR A 297 0.71 -23.86 -7.45
N LYS A 298 -0.59 -23.50 -7.46
CA LYS A 298 -1.64 -24.33 -6.87
C LYS A 298 -1.76 -25.68 -7.56
N GLU A 299 -1.67 -25.71 -8.89
CA GLU A 299 -1.67 -26.96 -9.67
C GLU A 299 -0.49 -27.86 -9.29
N TYR A 300 0.71 -27.29 -9.18
CA TYR A 300 1.90 -28.01 -8.71
C TYR A 300 1.71 -28.58 -7.29
N ILE A 301 1.17 -27.79 -6.36
CA ILE A 301 0.91 -28.25 -4.99
C ILE A 301 -0.13 -29.37 -4.95
N ALA A 302 -1.22 -29.26 -5.73
CA ALA A 302 -2.26 -30.27 -5.78
C ALA A 302 -1.73 -31.61 -6.30
N ASN A 303 -0.94 -31.57 -7.38
CA ASN A 303 -0.33 -32.74 -8.00
C ASN A 303 0.68 -33.46 -7.08
N ASN A 304 1.27 -32.74 -6.13
CA ASN A 304 2.26 -33.28 -5.20
C ASN A 304 1.76 -33.37 -3.75
N SER A 305 0.43 -33.34 -3.55
CA SER A 305 -0.20 -33.33 -2.23
C SER A 305 0.09 -34.57 -1.37
N ALA A 306 0.42 -35.71 -2.01
CA ALA A 306 0.75 -36.96 -1.32
C ALA A 306 2.21 -37.01 -0.80
N VAL A 307 3.07 -36.06 -1.18
CA VAL A 307 4.46 -36.03 -0.74
C VAL A 307 4.53 -35.63 0.73
N THR A 308 4.92 -36.58 1.58
CA THR A 308 5.15 -36.34 3.01
C THR A 308 6.57 -35.87 3.26
N GLN A 309 6.70 -34.83 4.10
CA GLN A 309 8.00 -34.33 4.54
C GLN A 309 8.45 -35.07 5.79
N GLU A 310 9.74 -35.43 5.85
CA GLU A 310 10.35 -36.02 7.02
C GLU A 310 10.38 -35.03 8.19
N ARG A 311 10.15 -35.53 9.42
CA ARG A 311 10.22 -34.70 10.63
C ARG A 311 11.64 -34.19 10.86
N SER A 312 11.73 -32.95 11.37
CA SER A 312 13.02 -32.32 11.62
C SER A 312 13.77 -33.02 12.75
N ALA A 313 15.04 -33.37 12.52
CA ALA A 313 15.91 -34.00 13.53
C ALA A 313 16.59 -32.98 14.48
N CYS A 314 16.37 -31.67 14.29
CA CYS A 314 16.97 -30.63 15.15
C CYS A 314 16.16 -30.46 16.45
N THR A 315 16.86 -30.48 17.59
CA THR A 315 16.32 -30.60 18.95
C THR A 315 15.50 -29.39 19.43
N SER A 316 15.67 -28.20 18.83
CA SER A 316 15.10 -26.94 19.37
C SER A 316 14.13 -26.18 18.45
N HIS A 317 13.83 -26.67 17.23
CA HIS A 317 12.83 -26.03 16.37
C HIS A 317 11.48 -26.76 16.41
N ASN A 318 10.75 -26.51 17.50
CA ASN A 318 9.31 -26.76 17.57
C ASN A 318 8.52 -26.00 16.47
N THR A 319 9.12 -25.05 15.74
CA THR A 319 8.47 -24.33 14.65
C THR A 319 8.11 -25.22 13.45
N VAL A 320 8.86 -26.30 13.20
CA VAL A 320 8.54 -27.30 12.16
C VAL A 320 7.57 -28.36 12.70
N ASN A 321 7.59 -28.61 14.02
CA ASN A 321 6.88 -29.73 14.65
C ASN A 321 5.58 -29.37 15.39
N MET A 322 5.35 -28.09 15.77
CA MET A 322 4.16 -27.64 16.53
C MET A 322 3.09 -26.98 15.67
N ALA A 323 3.32 -26.81 14.37
CA ALA A 323 2.34 -26.20 13.46
C ALA A 323 1.37 -27.24 12.83
N ASP A 324 1.59 -28.53 13.09
CA ASP A 324 0.68 -29.65 12.76
C ASP A 324 -0.71 -29.55 13.45
N ALA A 325 -0.90 -28.64 14.41
CA ALA A 325 -2.06 -28.63 15.31
C ALA A 325 -2.86 -27.32 15.29
N LYS A 326 -3.44 -26.97 14.13
CA LYS A 326 -4.77 -26.36 14.03
C LYS A 326 -5.18 -26.28 12.56
N LEU A 327 -6.16 -27.09 12.17
CA LEU A 327 -6.94 -26.85 10.96
C LEU A 327 -7.41 -25.40 10.98
N SER A 328 -6.84 -24.59 10.10
CA SER A 328 -7.13 -23.17 9.92
C SER A 328 -8.46 -22.99 9.21
N GLN A 329 -9.54 -23.45 9.86
CA GLN A 329 -10.89 -23.33 9.32
C GLN A 329 -11.18 -21.86 9.00
N GLY A 330 -11.46 -21.56 7.73
CA GLY A 330 -11.72 -20.20 7.24
C GLY A 330 -10.53 -19.46 6.62
N PHE A 331 -9.34 -20.06 6.50
CA PHE A 331 -8.19 -19.45 5.80
C PHE A 331 -7.86 -20.17 4.49
N ALA A 332 -7.59 -19.41 3.43
CA ALA A 332 -7.02 -19.90 2.17
C ALA A 332 -5.50 -20.09 2.25
N ALA A 333 -4.81 -19.28 3.05
CA ALA A 333 -3.38 -19.40 3.32
C ALA A 333 -3.10 -19.14 4.81
N THR A 334 -2.24 -19.97 5.41
CA THR A 334 -1.85 -19.90 6.83
C THR A 334 -0.60 -19.06 7.08
N GLY A 335 0.07 -18.65 6.01
CA GLY A 335 1.29 -17.86 6.01
C GLY A 335 1.78 -17.68 4.58
N ILE A 336 2.96 -17.08 4.45
CA ILE A 336 3.69 -16.97 3.18
C ILE A 336 5.11 -17.49 3.34
N GLY A 337 5.65 -18.13 2.29
CA GLY A 337 7.07 -18.34 2.13
C GLY A 337 7.68 -17.18 1.35
N THR A 338 8.92 -16.81 1.66
CA THR A 338 9.65 -15.74 0.98
C THR A 338 11.08 -16.14 0.64
N VAL A 339 11.56 -15.66 -0.50
CA VAL A 339 12.95 -15.74 -0.96
C VAL A 339 13.42 -14.32 -1.29
N ASP A 340 14.44 -13.87 -0.55
CA ASP A 340 14.84 -12.47 -0.48
C ASP A 340 16.34 -12.29 -0.79
N CYS A 341 16.77 -11.11 -1.25
CA CYS A 341 18.19 -10.74 -1.36
C CYS A 341 18.74 -10.54 0.06
N ALA A 342 19.46 -11.54 0.58
CA ALA A 342 19.90 -11.60 1.98
C ALA A 342 20.80 -10.42 2.39
N ARG A 343 21.52 -9.84 1.44
CA ARG A 343 22.48 -8.75 1.70
C ARG A 343 21.83 -7.38 1.88
N HIS A 344 20.66 -7.17 1.31
CA HIS A 344 20.06 -5.84 1.20
C HIS A 344 18.59 -5.82 1.64
N ASP A 345 18.08 -6.93 2.18
CA ASP A 345 16.72 -7.07 2.70
C ASP A 345 15.64 -6.69 1.67
N MET A 346 15.85 -7.08 0.41
CA MET A 346 14.93 -6.79 -0.68
C MET A 346 14.20 -8.04 -1.14
N LYS A 347 12.87 -7.95 -1.24
CA LYS A 347 12.03 -8.99 -1.82
C LYS A 347 12.38 -9.18 -3.30
N LEU A 348 12.53 -10.43 -3.73
CA LEU A 348 12.86 -10.76 -5.12
C LEU A 348 11.59 -10.99 -5.95
N ALA A 349 11.71 -10.81 -7.25
CA ALA A 349 10.66 -11.12 -8.22
C ALA A 349 10.24 -12.58 -8.08
N ASN A 350 8.93 -12.82 -7.98
CA ASN A 350 8.36 -14.15 -7.84
C ASN A 350 8.97 -14.97 -6.69
N GLY A 351 9.42 -14.30 -5.62
CA GLY A 351 10.01 -14.92 -4.44
C GLY A 351 9.01 -15.21 -3.33
N VAL A 352 7.75 -14.83 -3.47
CA VAL A 352 6.73 -14.95 -2.42
C VAL A 352 5.60 -15.88 -2.87
N GLY A 353 5.13 -16.75 -1.99
CA GLY A 353 3.95 -17.58 -2.25
C GLY A 353 3.24 -18.05 -1.01
N ASP A 354 1.95 -18.31 -1.18
CA ASP A 354 1.05 -18.72 -0.10
C ASP A 354 1.40 -20.13 0.41
N LEU A 355 1.30 -20.30 1.73
CA LEU A 355 1.43 -21.59 2.41
C LEU A 355 0.05 -22.12 2.78
N GLN A 356 -0.24 -23.35 2.36
CA GLN A 356 -1.51 -24.03 2.69
C GLN A 356 -1.41 -24.71 4.06
N LYS A 357 -0.21 -25.23 4.38
CA LYS A 357 0.17 -25.87 5.64
C LYS A 357 1.69 -25.71 5.79
N ASP A 358 2.13 -25.19 6.93
CA ASP A 358 3.51 -25.16 7.45
C ASP A 358 4.68 -24.86 6.49
N LYS A 359 5.93 -25.01 6.95
CA LYS A 359 7.15 -24.89 6.12
C LYS A 359 7.37 -26.19 5.30
N ARG A 360 6.51 -26.47 4.32
CA ARG A 360 6.72 -27.62 3.40
C ARG A 360 7.85 -27.32 2.41
N TYR A 361 8.77 -28.26 2.23
CA TYR A 361 9.86 -28.19 1.25
C TYR A 361 9.32 -27.98 -0.16
N LEU A 362 8.19 -28.61 -0.50
CA LEU A 362 7.51 -28.42 -1.78
C LEU A 362 7.23 -26.94 -2.09
N ASN A 363 6.69 -26.20 -1.11
CA ASN A 363 6.39 -24.78 -1.27
C ASN A 363 7.69 -23.98 -1.43
N MET A 364 8.68 -24.21 -0.58
CA MET A 364 9.94 -23.45 -0.60
C MET A 364 10.80 -23.75 -1.82
N ASP A 365 10.83 -24.99 -2.30
CA ASP A 365 11.54 -25.38 -3.52
C ASP A 365 10.97 -24.58 -4.70
N TYR A 366 9.64 -24.57 -4.88
CA TYR A 366 9.01 -23.81 -5.96
C TYR A 366 9.42 -22.33 -5.95
N LEU A 367 9.38 -21.69 -4.77
CA LEU A 367 9.78 -20.28 -4.61
C LEU A 367 11.25 -20.04 -4.94
N VAL A 368 12.14 -20.89 -4.41
CA VAL A 368 13.57 -20.79 -4.65
C VAL A 368 13.86 -20.88 -6.14
N PHE A 369 13.31 -21.89 -6.82
CA PHE A 369 13.58 -22.10 -8.24
C PHE A 369 12.88 -21.09 -9.14
N SER A 370 11.73 -20.53 -8.73
CA SER A 370 11.12 -19.37 -9.40
C SER A 370 12.04 -18.16 -9.38
N VAL A 371 12.69 -17.87 -8.25
CA VAL A 371 13.67 -16.78 -8.15
C VAL A 371 14.93 -17.07 -8.97
N LEU A 372 15.42 -18.31 -8.93
CA LEU A 372 16.64 -18.70 -9.65
C LEU A 372 16.53 -18.55 -11.16
N PHE A 373 15.32 -18.64 -11.72
CA PHE A 373 15.08 -18.36 -13.13
C PHE A 373 15.57 -16.96 -13.54
N THR A 374 15.45 -15.96 -12.65
CA THR A 374 15.96 -14.60 -12.87
C THR A 374 17.50 -14.53 -12.85
N PHE A 375 18.16 -15.49 -12.20
CA PHE A 375 19.59 -15.51 -11.95
C PHE A 375 20.32 -16.66 -12.66
N THR A 376 19.73 -17.19 -13.73
CA THR A 376 20.26 -18.33 -14.52
C THR A 376 21.64 -18.09 -15.12
N SER A 377 22.10 -16.84 -15.28
CA SER A 377 23.43 -16.50 -15.77
C SER A 377 24.51 -16.49 -14.68
N LEU A 378 24.14 -16.43 -13.39
CA LEU A 378 25.10 -16.38 -12.29
C LEU A 378 25.66 -17.75 -11.96
N LYS A 379 26.98 -17.85 -11.76
CA LYS A 379 27.64 -19.12 -11.42
C LYS A 379 27.54 -19.46 -9.93
N VAL A 380 27.54 -18.47 -9.05
CA VAL A 380 27.57 -18.69 -7.60
C VAL A 380 26.20 -18.37 -7.00
N ILE A 381 25.62 -19.33 -6.28
CA ILE A 381 24.31 -19.21 -5.65
C ILE A 381 24.45 -19.60 -4.18
N ASN A 382 24.12 -18.67 -3.30
CA ASN A 382 24.24 -18.84 -1.85
C ASN A 382 22.85 -18.91 -1.23
N PHE A 383 22.53 -19.98 -0.52
CA PHE A 383 21.27 -20.14 0.19
C PHE A 383 21.47 -20.03 1.69
N SER A 384 20.72 -19.15 2.33
CA SER A 384 20.59 -19.05 3.79
C SER A 384 19.16 -19.40 4.17
N TYR A 385 19.00 -20.41 5.04
CA TYR A 385 17.70 -20.88 5.50
C TYR A 385 17.83 -21.46 6.91
N ASP A 386 16.85 -21.19 7.79
CA ASP A 386 16.84 -21.73 9.15
C ASP A 386 17.03 -23.24 9.16
N ILE A 387 16.39 -23.97 8.24
CA ILE A 387 16.48 -25.42 8.17
C ILE A 387 17.36 -25.90 7.02
N THR A 388 18.32 -25.07 6.55
CA THR A 388 19.27 -25.44 5.49
C THR A 388 19.89 -26.81 5.78
N CYS A 389 20.30 -27.06 7.02
CA CYS A 389 20.96 -28.30 7.47
C CYS A 389 20.19 -29.59 7.11
N GLN A 390 18.88 -29.51 6.94
CA GLN A 390 18.01 -30.62 6.54
C GLN A 390 17.56 -30.48 5.09
N TRP A 391 17.11 -29.27 4.71
CA TRP A 391 16.50 -29.00 3.41
C TRP A 391 17.42 -29.33 2.22
N HIS A 392 18.72 -28.96 2.30
CA HIS A 392 19.67 -29.12 1.19
C HIS A 392 20.01 -30.59 0.88
N LYS A 393 19.95 -31.49 1.88
CA LYS A 393 20.40 -32.89 1.76
C LYS A 393 19.73 -33.66 0.63
N LYS A 394 18.45 -33.40 0.40
CA LYS A 394 17.63 -34.05 -0.65
C LYS A 394 17.17 -33.07 -1.73
N LEU A 395 17.66 -31.83 -1.73
CA LEU A 395 17.19 -30.77 -2.65
C LEU A 395 17.30 -31.21 -4.11
N TRP A 396 18.47 -31.71 -4.51
CA TRP A 396 18.73 -32.10 -5.89
C TRP A 396 17.90 -33.30 -6.36
N GLY A 397 17.48 -34.17 -5.44
CA GLY A 397 16.54 -35.25 -5.75
C GLY A 397 15.10 -34.75 -5.95
N ARG A 398 14.75 -33.56 -5.44
CA ARG A 398 13.43 -32.94 -5.61
C ARG A 398 13.33 -32.05 -6.85
N VAL A 399 14.46 -31.56 -7.38
CA VAL A 399 14.49 -30.71 -8.58
C VAL A 399 13.77 -31.35 -9.78
N PRO A 400 13.96 -32.65 -10.11
CA PRO A 400 13.25 -33.28 -11.21
C PRO A 400 11.72 -33.32 -11.05
N CYS A 401 11.21 -33.15 -9.83
CA CYS A 401 9.78 -33.11 -9.54
C CYS A 401 9.16 -31.71 -9.75
N LEU A 402 9.98 -30.67 -9.96
CA LEU A 402 9.50 -29.32 -10.25
C LEU A 402 8.92 -29.25 -11.67
N PRO A 403 8.04 -28.28 -11.96
CA PRO A 403 7.63 -27.98 -13.32
C PRO A 403 8.84 -27.78 -14.24
N PRO A 404 8.82 -28.27 -15.50
CA PRO A 404 9.97 -28.17 -16.40
C PRO A 404 10.52 -26.75 -16.58
N CYS A 405 9.66 -25.74 -16.55
CA CYS A 405 10.06 -24.33 -16.64
C CYS A 405 10.89 -23.82 -15.44
N LEU A 406 10.86 -24.52 -14.31
CA LEU A 406 11.58 -24.18 -13.07
C LEU A 406 12.79 -25.08 -12.82
N GLN A 407 13.08 -26.05 -13.68
CA GLN A 407 14.26 -26.90 -13.52
C GLN A 407 15.49 -26.16 -14.04
N PRO A 408 16.45 -25.77 -13.17
CA PRO A 408 17.60 -25.00 -13.60
C PRO A 408 18.64 -25.88 -14.29
N ASP A 409 19.44 -25.26 -15.17
CA ASP A 409 20.71 -25.86 -15.58
C ASP A 409 21.72 -25.75 -14.43
N LEU A 410 22.12 -26.92 -13.90
CA LEU A 410 23.07 -27.04 -12.80
C LEU A 410 24.53 -27.01 -13.29
N THR A 411 24.76 -27.03 -14.61
CA THR A 411 26.11 -27.15 -15.19
C THR A 411 26.96 -25.93 -14.83
N GLY A 412 28.11 -26.18 -14.20
CA GLY A 412 29.07 -25.11 -13.84
C GLY A 412 28.56 -24.15 -12.76
N LYS A 413 27.47 -24.48 -12.05
CA LYS A 413 26.98 -23.73 -10.90
C LYS A 413 27.70 -24.17 -9.61
N ILE A 414 27.94 -23.21 -8.74
CA ILE A 414 28.49 -23.39 -7.39
C ILE A 414 27.39 -23.02 -6.41
N PHE A 415 26.93 -24.00 -5.64
CA PHE A 415 25.91 -23.81 -4.62
C PHE A 415 26.54 -23.83 -3.23
N CYS A 416 26.29 -22.79 -2.45
CA CYS A 416 26.76 -22.67 -1.07
C CYS A 416 25.56 -22.61 -0.13
N PHE A 417 25.65 -23.34 0.99
CA PHE A 417 24.56 -23.51 1.94
C PHE A 417 24.98 -22.98 3.31
N PHE A 418 24.21 -22.03 3.82
CA PHE A 418 24.46 -21.32 5.07
C PHE A 418 23.35 -21.60 6.07
N VAL A 419 23.75 -21.72 7.33
CA VAL A 419 22.86 -21.85 8.47
C VAL A 419 22.90 -20.52 9.25
N PRO A 420 21.77 -19.84 9.45
CA PRO A 420 21.73 -18.59 10.21
C PRO A 420 22.25 -18.78 11.64
N LYS A 421 22.89 -17.74 12.19
CA LYS A 421 23.53 -17.79 13.52
C LYS A 421 22.59 -18.22 14.63
N PHE A 422 21.31 -17.82 14.57
CA PHE A 422 20.31 -18.21 15.55
C PHE A 422 20.05 -19.72 15.56
N HIS A 423 20.14 -20.37 14.40
CA HIS A 423 19.97 -21.82 14.27
C HIS A 423 21.19 -22.62 14.74
N LEU A 424 22.38 -22.00 14.83
CA LEU A 424 23.59 -22.69 15.32
C LEU A 424 23.44 -23.19 16.74
N ALA A 425 22.72 -22.46 17.60
CA ALA A 425 22.43 -22.88 18.97
C ALA A 425 21.73 -24.26 19.04
N ALA A 426 21.01 -24.65 17.99
CA ALA A 426 20.35 -25.95 17.86
C ALA A 426 21.29 -27.13 17.52
N HIS A 427 22.54 -26.85 17.12
CA HIS A 427 23.52 -27.83 16.63
C HIS A 427 24.77 -27.96 17.51
N ILE A 428 24.81 -27.31 18.69
CA ILE A 428 26.02 -27.22 19.52
C ILE A 428 26.46 -28.57 20.12
N GLU A 429 25.63 -29.62 20.13
CA GLU A 429 25.98 -30.89 20.78
C GLU A 429 26.52 -32.01 19.89
N ASP A 430 26.37 -31.96 18.56
CA ASP A 430 26.86 -33.03 17.68
C ASP A 430 27.66 -32.45 16.51
N GLY A 431 28.86 -32.99 16.25
CA GLY A 431 29.84 -32.53 15.25
C GLY A 431 29.41 -32.58 13.78
N TRP A 432 28.32 -31.90 13.41
CA TRP A 432 27.79 -31.78 12.05
C TRP A 432 28.58 -30.73 11.24
N ARG A 433 29.80 -31.06 10.83
CA ARG A 433 30.51 -30.34 9.76
C ARG A 433 30.44 -31.17 8.49
N SER A 434 29.53 -30.83 7.57
CA SER A 434 29.64 -31.29 6.18
C SER A 434 30.70 -30.44 5.46
N PRO A 435 31.46 -30.97 4.50
CA PRO A 435 32.48 -30.20 3.76
C PRO A 435 31.93 -29.01 2.95
N GLN A 436 30.61 -28.85 2.86
CA GLN A 436 29.93 -27.81 2.07
C GLN A 436 29.22 -26.74 2.93
N MET A 437 29.29 -26.84 4.26
CA MET A 437 28.55 -25.96 5.17
C MET A 437 29.51 -24.91 5.77
N TRP A 438 29.33 -23.65 5.39
CA TRP A 438 30.12 -22.54 5.91
C TRP A 438 29.34 -21.80 7.00
N LEU A 439 30.01 -21.53 8.11
CA LEU A 439 29.48 -20.68 9.18
C LEU A 439 29.47 -19.24 8.66
N GLY A 440 28.28 -18.67 8.48
CA GLY A 440 28.14 -17.26 8.12
C GLY A 440 28.40 -16.38 9.34
N GLU A 441 29.56 -15.74 9.40
CA GLU A 441 29.75 -14.53 10.19
C GLU A 441 29.23 -13.35 9.35
N HIS A 442 28.07 -12.83 9.73
CA HIS A 442 27.60 -11.49 9.38
C HIS A 442 27.64 -10.64 10.64
#